data_AF-A0A182GV55-F1
#
_entry.id   AF-A0A182GV55-F1
#
_cell.length_a   1.000
_cell.length_b   1.000
_cell.length_c   1.000
_cell.angle_alpha   90.00
_cell.angle_beta   90.00
_cell.angle_gamma   90.00
#
_symmetry.space_group_name_H-M   'P 1'
#
loop_
_entity.id
_entity.type
_entity.pdbx_description
1 polymer ?
#
loop_
_entity_poly.entity_id
_entity_poly.type
_entity_poly.pdbx_seq_one_letter_code
_entity_poly.pdbx_strand_id
1 'polypeptide(L)'
;MDEKLLFDKHINSSINKVNGLTRSMYSLINRRSSLQLANKLLLYKCVFRPVLTYGCPVWQSCALSHLRRLQVKQNKLLKMIFDLHPWFPTDELHQIAETETIIEFVQKATNRFKTSCEMSTNPLIVNIFP
;
A
#
# COMPACT_ATOMS: atom_id res chain seq x y z
N MET A 1 -23.21 4.08 3.18
CA MET A 1 -22.52 3.12 2.29
C MET A 1 -22.22 3.80 0.97
N ASP A 2 -21.17 3.39 0.26
CA ASP A 2 -20.82 3.92 -1.06
C ASP A 2 -21.65 3.16 -2.12
N GLU A 3 -22.73 3.78 -2.63
CA GLU A 3 -23.70 3.13 -3.52
C GLU A 3 -23.10 2.63 -4.83
N LYS A 4 -21.98 3.21 -5.27
CA LYS A 4 -21.31 2.85 -6.54
C LYS A 4 -20.09 1.96 -6.35
N LEU A 5 -19.77 1.55 -5.10
CA LEU A 5 -18.57 0.77 -4.78
C LEU A 5 -17.29 1.35 -5.41
N LEU A 6 -17.19 2.67 -5.50
CA LEU A 6 -16.00 3.33 -6.06
C LEU A 6 -14.85 3.34 -5.05
N PHE A 7 -15.15 3.10 -3.77
CA PHE A 7 -14.21 3.06 -2.64
C PHE A 7 -13.34 4.32 -2.50
N ASP A 8 -13.68 5.40 -3.20
CA ASP A 8 -12.88 6.62 -3.25
C ASP A 8 -12.75 7.25 -1.86
N LYS A 9 -13.85 7.27 -1.09
CA LYS A 9 -13.83 7.72 0.31
C LYS A 9 -12.88 6.90 1.18
N HIS A 10 -12.82 5.58 0.97
CA HIS A 10 -11.92 4.70 1.71
C HIS A 10 -10.47 4.96 1.35
N ILE A 11 -10.17 5.08 0.06
CA ILE A 11 -8.82 5.38 -0.45
C ILE A 11 -8.36 6.75 0.07
N ASN A 12 -9.22 7.77 0.02
CA ASN A 12 -8.95 9.09 0.58
C ASN A 12 -8.67 9.01 2.09
N SER A 13 -9.44 8.21 2.83
CA SER A 13 -9.22 8.00 4.27
C SER A 13 -7.85 7.37 4.53
N SER A 14 -7.48 6.31 3.80
CA SER A 14 -6.16 5.67 3.90
C SER A 14 -5.04 6.67 3.60
N ILE A 15 -5.17 7.44 2.52
CA ILE A 15 -4.21 8.48 2.14
C ILE A 15 -4.06 9.53 3.24
N ASN A 16 -5.17 9.99 3.83
CA ASN A 16 -5.16 10.99 4.90
C ASN A 16 -4.49 10.46 6.16
N LYS A 17 -4.78 9.21 6.56
CA LYS A 17 -4.09 8.54 7.66
C LYS A 17 -2.59 8.46 7.42
N VAL A 18 -2.18 8.05 6.22
CA VAL A 18 -0.77 7.99 5.85
C VAL A 18 -0.11 9.38 5.89
N ASN A 19 -0.77 10.42 5.38
CA ASN A 19 -0.26 11.79 5.46
C ASN A 19 -0.10 12.24 6.92
N GLY A 20 -1.05 11.91 7.79
CA GLY A 20 -0.98 12.17 9.23
C GLY A 20 0.22 11.48 9.87
N LEU A 21 0.37 10.17 9.65
CA LEU A 21 1.52 9.39 10.14
C LEU A 21 2.85 9.92 9.63
N THR A 22 2.90 10.32 8.36
CA THR A 22 4.10 10.91 7.75
C THR A 22 4.48 12.20 8.46
N ARG A 23 3.50 13.04 8.82
CA ARG A 23 3.73 14.29 9.54
C ARG A 23 4.21 14.04 10.97
N SER A 24 3.56 13.11 11.68
CA SER A 24 3.93 12.76 13.07
C SER A 24 5.31 12.13 13.16
N MET A 25 5.69 11.28 12.20
CA MET A 25 6.99 10.59 12.18
C MET A 25 8.00 11.29 11.27
N TYR A 26 7.74 12.54 10.88
CA TYR A 26 8.58 13.26 9.93
C TYR A 26 10.03 13.37 10.43
N SER A 27 10.22 13.61 11.74
CA SER A 27 11.54 13.70 12.37
C SER A 27 12.38 12.42 12.21
N LEU A 28 11.73 11.25 12.12
CA LEU A 28 12.39 9.95 12.02
C LEU A 28 12.69 9.54 10.58
N ILE A 29 11.80 9.92 9.65
CA ILE A 29 11.82 9.43 8.26
C ILE A 29 12.54 10.39 7.32
N ASN A 30 12.59 11.68 7.67
CA ASN A 30 13.21 12.66 6.80
C ASN A 30 14.71 12.36 6.53
N ARG A 31 15.23 12.95 5.46
CA ARG A 31 16.64 12.84 5.06
C ARG A 31 17.67 13.30 6.10
N ARG A 32 17.30 14.25 6.97
CA ARG A 32 18.16 14.77 8.05
C ARG A 32 18.15 13.89 9.31
N SER A 33 17.27 12.90 9.38
CA SER A 33 17.21 11.96 10.49
C SER A 33 18.47 11.10 10.51
N SER A 34 19.11 11.04 11.68
CA SER A 34 20.27 10.17 11.96
C SER A 34 19.93 8.68 11.98
N LEU A 35 18.66 8.32 11.85
CA LEU A 35 18.21 6.94 11.83
C LEU A 35 18.78 6.21 10.61
N GLN A 36 19.31 5.01 10.83
CA GLN A 36 19.82 4.16 9.75
C GLN A 36 18.71 3.86 8.72
N LEU A 37 19.10 3.74 7.46
CA LEU A 37 18.19 3.46 6.35
C LEU A 37 17.36 2.20 6.61
N ALA A 38 17.98 1.12 7.09
CA ALA A 38 17.29 -0.12 7.44
C ALA A 38 16.14 0.09 8.44
N ASN A 39 16.35 0.94 9.46
CA ASN A 39 15.34 1.25 10.47
C ASN A 39 14.22 2.15 9.91
N LYS A 40 14.54 3.09 9.03
CA LYS A 40 13.53 3.88 8.30
C LYS A 40 12.65 2.98 7.42
N LEU A 41 13.28 2.00 6.76
CA LEU A 41 12.60 1.04 5.90
C LEU A 41 11.76 0.05 6.71
N LEU A 42 12.22 -0.34 7.89
CA LEU A 42 11.45 -1.12 8.87
C LEU A 42 10.20 -0.35 9.32
N LEU A 43 10.33 0.93 9.66
CA LEU A 43 9.19 1.79 9.99
C LEU A 43 8.18 1.85 8.85
N TYR A 44 8.65 1.98 7.61
CA TYR A 44 7.79 1.92 6.43
C TYR A 44 7.02 0.58 6.35
N LYS A 45 7.72 -0.56 6.48
CA LYS A 45 7.13 -1.90 6.42
C LYS A 45 6.12 -2.15 7.56
N CYS A 46 6.39 -1.67 8.77
CA CYS A 46 5.56 -1.93 9.94
C CYS A 46 4.38 -0.96 10.12
N VAL A 47 4.53 0.31 9.74
CA VAL A 47 3.53 1.35 10.03
C VAL A 47 2.80 1.80 8.76
N PHE A 48 3.54 2.15 7.72
CA PHE A 48 2.96 2.79 6.54
C PHE A 48 2.32 1.78 5.61
N ARG A 49 3.01 0.66 5.37
CA ARG A 49 2.55 -0.37 4.45
C ARG A 49 1.19 -0.95 4.87
N PRO A 50 0.95 -1.35 6.15
CA PRO A 50 -0.37 -1.85 6.55
C PRO A 50 -1.48 -0.83 6.34
N VAL A 51 -1.24 0.46 6.60
CA VAL A 51 -2.26 1.50 6.40
C VAL A 51 -2.55 1.72 4.91
N LEU A 52 -1.52 1.60 4.06
CA LEU A 52 -1.69 1.66 2.61
C LEU A 52 -2.37 0.43 2.03
N THR A 53 -2.27 -0.75 2.66
CA THR A 53 -2.67 -2.03 2.07
C THR A 53 -3.77 -2.78 2.83
N TYR A 54 -4.33 -2.23 3.92
CA TYR A 54 -5.29 -2.98 4.76
C TYR A 54 -6.54 -3.41 3.98
N GLY A 55 -6.94 -2.64 2.95
CA GLY A 55 -8.13 -2.90 2.15
C GLY A 55 -7.88 -3.77 0.91
N CYS A 56 -6.69 -4.35 0.73
CA CYS A 56 -6.32 -5.06 -0.51
C CYS A 56 -7.37 -6.05 -1.05
N PRO A 57 -7.92 -6.98 -0.25
CA PRO A 57 -8.89 -7.96 -0.76
C PRO A 57 -10.18 -7.30 -1.28
N VAL A 58 -10.57 -6.18 -0.68
CA VAL A 58 -11.75 -5.40 -1.07
C VAL A 58 -11.45 -4.51 -2.27
N TRP A 59 -10.20 -4.04 -2.40
CA TRP A 59 -9.81 -3.13 -3.47
C TRP A 59 -9.55 -3.79 -4.82
N GLN A 60 -9.63 -5.12 -4.93
CA GLN A 60 -9.53 -5.78 -6.24
C GLN A 60 -10.55 -5.24 -7.24
N SER A 61 -11.78 -4.96 -6.77
CA SER A 61 -12.84 -4.40 -7.61
C SER A 61 -12.74 -2.87 -7.78
N CYS A 62 -11.73 -2.22 -7.19
CA CYS A 62 -11.53 -0.78 -7.35
C CYS A 62 -10.93 -0.45 -8.72
N ALA A 63 -11.26 0.73 -9.23
CA ALA A 63 -10.60 1.25 -10.42
C ALA A 63 -9.08 1.38 -10.21
N LEU A 64 -8.30 1.02 -11.23
CA LEU A 64 -6.83 1.10 -11.22
C LEU A 64 -6.32 2.52 -10.89
N SER A 65 -7.10 3.55 -11.23
CA SER A 65 -6.83 4.94 -10.87
C SER A 65 -6.71 5.15 -9.34
N HIS A 66 -7.52 4.47 -8.53
CA HIS A 66 -7.46 4.54 -7.08
C HIS A 66 -6.19 3.88 -6.53
N LEU A 67 -5.81 2.71 -7.05
CA LEU A 67 -4.58 2.02 -6.67
C LEU A 67 -3.34 2.85 -7.04
N ARG A 68 -3.35 3.51 -8.20
CA ARG A 68 -2.28 4.44 -8.62
C ARG A 68 -2.09 5.59 -7.62
N ARG A 69 -3.16 6.09 -6.99
CA ARG A 69 -3.04 7.15 -5.97
C ARG A 69 -2.34 6.67 -4.71
N LEU A 70 -2.59 5.42 -4.29
CA LEU A 70 -1.85 4.79 -3.20
C LEU A 70 -0.39 4.55 -3.58
N GLN A 71 -0.13 4.10 -4.81
CA GLN A 71 1.23 3.92 -5.34
C GLN A 71 2.05 5.21 -5.29
N VAL A 72 1.45 6.35 -5.69
CA VAL A 72 2.12 7.65 -5.62
C VAL A 72 2.52 8.00 -4.18
N LYS A 73 1.70 7.65 -3.18
CA LYS A 73 2.02 7.86 -1.77
C LYS A 73 3.16 6.95 -1.29
N GLN A 74 3.13 5.68 -1.68
CA GLN A 74 4.21 4.73 -1.43
C GLN A 74 5.54 5.25 -2.00
N ASN A 75 5.55 5.63 -3.28
CA ASN A 75 6.74 6.14 -3.97
C ASN A 75 7.30 7.40 -3.29
N LYS A 76 6.43 8.33 -2.89
CA LYS A 76 6.86 9.56 -2.21
C LYS A 76 7.53 9.27 -0.86
N LEU A 77 7.03 8.29 -0.11
CA LEU A 77 7.61 7.88 1.17
C LEU A 77 8.96 7.20 0.96
N LEU A 78 9.05 6.26 0.03
CA LEU A 78 10.30 5.56 -0.26
C LEU A 78 11.37 6.55 -0.76
N LYS A 79 11.04 7.45 -1.68
CA LYS A 79 11.98 8.50 -2.13
C LYS A 79 12.45 9.40 -0.99
N MET A 80 11.60 9.67 0.00
CA MET A 80 12.00 10.43 1.19
C MET A 80 12.96 9.64 2.09
N ILE A 81 12.72 8.34 2.25
CA ILE A 81 13.55 7.44 3.07
C ILE A 81 14.95 7.29 2.47
N PHE A 82 15.03 7.11 1.15
CA PHE A 82 16.28 6.93 0.41
C PHE A 82 16.95 8.24 -0.01
N ASP A 83 16.37 9.39 0.33
CA ASP A 83 16.80 10.73 -0.12
C ASP A 83 17.01 10.84 -1.64
N LEU A 84 16.03 10.32 -2.40
CA LEU A 84 16.07 10.28 -3.86
C LEU A 84 15.33 11.46 -4.48
N HIS A 85 15.72 11.78 -5.71
CA HIS A 85 15.08 12.82 -6.49
C HIS A 85 13.59 12.50 -6.74
N PRO A 86 12.68 13.50 -6.76
CA PRO A 86 11.25 13.27 -6.96
C PRO A 86 10.90 12.50 -8.24
N TRP A 87 11.75 12.58 -9.26
CA TRP A 87 11.57 11.96 -10.57
C TRP A 87 12.29 10.61 -10.72
N PHE A 88 12.87 10.07 -9.64
CA PHE A 88 13.54 8.77 -9.67
C PHE A 88 12.60 7.65 -10.17
N PRO A 89 13.05 6.73 -11.04
CA PRO A 89 12.22 5.68 -11.62
C PRO A 89 11.53 4.81 -10.57
N THR A 90 10.28 4.41 -10.82
CA THR A 90 9.52 3.59 -9.86
C THR A 90 10.09 2.17 -9.78
N ASP A 91 10.45 1.57 -10.92
CA ASP A 91 10.91 0.18 -10.93
C ASP A 91 12.23 0.04 -10.16
N GLU A 92 13.19 0.93 -10.41
CA GLU A 92 14.45 0.98 -9.64
C GLU A 92 14.21 1.27 -8.16
N LEU A 93 13.25 2.15 -7.81
CA LEU A 93 12.92 2.48 -6.41
C LEU A 93 12.47 1.24 -5.64
N HIS A 94 11.67 0.40 -6.29
CA HIS A 94 11.13 -0.81 -5.69
C HIS A 94 12.16 -1.93 -5.60
N GLN A 95 13.10 -1.99 -6.55
CA GLN A 95 14.24 -2.89 -6.50
C GLN A 95 15.17 -2.56 -5.31
N ILE A 96 15.60 -1.29 -5.16
CA ILE A 96 16.48 -0.90 -4.05
C ILE A 96 15.79 -0.99 -2.68
N ALA A 97 14.47 -0.80 -2.65
CA ALA A 97 13.70 -0.84 -1.41
C ALA A 97 13.30 -2.27 -1.01
N GLU A 98 13.56 -3.26 -1.88
CA GLU A 98 13.15 -4.66 -1.71
C GLU A 98 11.69 -4.75 -1.27
N THR A 99 10.83 -3.96 -1.92
CA THR A 99 9.40 -3.92 -1.64
C THR A 99 8.64 -3.91 -2.95
N GLU A 100 7.59 -4.72 -3.01
CA GLU A 100 6.65 -4.70 -4.13
C GLU A 100 5.82 -3.40 -4.14
N THR A 101 5.31 -3.08 -5.32
CA THR A 101 4.35 -1.99 -5.53
C THR A 101 3.01 -2.30 -4.85
N ILE A 102 2.20 -1.28 -4.57
CA ILE A 102 0.83 -1.48 -4.06
C ILE A 102 0.03 -2.35 -5.02
N ILE A 103 0.18 -2.15 -6.33
CA ILE A 103 -0.58 -2.88 -7.35
C ILE A 103 -0.23 -4.38 -7.30
N GLU A 104 1.05 -4.72 -7.28
CA GLU A 104 1.52 -6.11 -7.16
C GLU A 104 1.07 -6.73 -5.83
N PHE A 105 1.19 -5.98 -4.73
CA PHE A 105 0.76 -6.47 -3.42
C PHE A 105 -0.73 -6.79 -3.39
N VAL A 106 -1.57 -5.90 -3.95
CA VAL A 106 -3.02 -6.11 -4.04
C VAL A 106 -3.31 -7.37 -4.85
N GLN A 107 -2.71 -7.50 -6.04
CA GLN A 107 -2.91 -8.69 -6.89
C GLN A 107 -2.53 -9.99 -6.16
N LYS A 108 -1.37 -10.01 -5.50
CA LYS A 108 -0.91 -11.17 -4.73
C LYS A 108 -1.82 -11.48 -3.56
N ALA A 109 -2.26 -10.46 -2.82
CA ALA A 109 -3.17 -10.62 -1.68
C ALA A 109 -4.54 -11.14 -2.12
N THR A 110 -5.08 -10.61 -3.22
CA THR A 110 -6.33 -11.07 -3.82
C THR A 110 -6.23 -12.51 -4.27
N ASN A 111 -5.17 -12.89 -4.99
CA ASN A 111 -5.01 -14.28 -5.47
C ASN A 111 -4.96 -15.24 -4.29
N ARG A 112 -4.22 -14.90 -3.23
CA ARG A 112 -4.19 -15.68 -2.00
C ARG A 112 -5.57 -15.81 -1.34
N PHE A 113 -6.34 -14.72 -1.33
CA PHE A 113 -7.70 -14.73 -0.80
C PHE A 113 -8.63 -15.62 -1.63
N LYS A 114 -8.58 -15.50 -2.96
CA LYS A 114 -9.36 -16.33 -3.89
C LYS A 114 -9.07 -17.82 -3.68
N THR A 115 -7.79 -18.22 -3.69
CA THR A 115 -7.40 -19.60 -3.42
C THR A 115 -7.88 -20.07 -2.04
N SER A 116 -7.84 -19.21 -1.03
CA SER A 116 -8.36 -19.55 0.29
C SER A 116 -9.88 -19.76 0.31
N CYS A 117 -10.64 -19.03 -0.51
CA CYS A 117 -12.09 -19.21 -0.64
C CYS A 117 -12.43 -20.51 -1.37
N GLU A 118 -11.72 -20.82 -2.46
CA GLU A 118 -11.87 -22.07 -3.24
C GLU A 118 -11.57 -23.31 -2.38
N MET A 119 -10.55 -23.23 -1.52
CA MET A 119 -10.16 -24.32 -0.62
C MET A 119 -11.05 -24.44 0.63
N SER A 120 -12.02 -23.54 0.82
CA SER A 120 -12.85 -23.53 2.01
C SER A 120 -13.93 -24.62 1.96
N THR A 121 -14.23 -25.21 3.11
CA THR A 121 -15.27 -26.24 3.24
C THR A 121 -16.69 -25.66 3.22
N ASN A 122 -16.81 -24.34 3.38
CA ASN A 122 -18.11 -23.67 3.46
C ASN A 122 -18.62 -23.37 2.04
N PRO A 123 -19.73 -23.99 1.61
CA PRO A 123 -20.25 -23.82 0.25
C PRO A 123 -20.68 -22.38 -0.07
N LEU A 124 -21.01 -21.57 0.95
CA LEU A 124 -21.35 -20.15 0.75
C LEU A 124 -20.13 -19.31 0.40
N ILE A 125 -18.93 -19.71 0.86
CA ILE A 125 -17.68 -18.98 0.63
C ILE A 125 -17.09 -19.35 -0.74
N VAL A 126 -17.21 -20.62 -1.14
CA VAL A 126 -16.79 -21.11 -2.46
C VAL A 126 -17.50 -20.34 -3.59
N ASN A 127 -18.78 -20.00 -3.40
CA ASN A 127 -19.60 -19.32 -4.41
C ASN A 127 -19.49 -17.78 -4.41
N ILE A 128 -18.58 -17.18 -3.62
CA ILE A 128 -18.42 -15.70 -3.58
C ILE A 128 -17.83 -15.15 -4.88
N PHE A 129 -17.02 -15.95 -5.58
CA PHE A 129 -16.41 -15.57 -6.84
C PHE A 129 -17.02 -16.39 -7.99
N PRO A 130 -17.44 -15.76 -9.09
CA PRO A 130 -17.98 -16.45 -10.26
C PRO A 130 -16.91 -17.24 -11.05
#